data_AF-A0A0W0TQF5-F1
#
_entry.id   AF-A0A0W0TQF5-F1
#
_cell.length_a   1.000
_cell.length_b   1.000
_cell.length_c   1.000
_cell.angle_alpha   90.00
_cell.angle_beta   90.00
_cell.angle_gamma   90.00
#
_symmetry.space_group_name_H-M   'P 1'
#
loop_
_entity.id
_entity.type
_entity.pdbx_description
1 polymer ?
#
loop_
_entity_poly.entity_id
_entity_poly.type
_entity_poly.pdbx_seq_one_letter_code
_entity_poly.pdbx_strand_id
1 'polypeptide(L)'
;MTLSKSLFAGLGTGAGVAWPLFGIVSSALSLALGGLTVVGFGAACSLLFLLICLPVFYFSYRQEKQQKEQSEAKFVKASQELVDNLYAVFMLRGDCNYVKFVREWLRKKDDFPKQLVPFLSILLLKMNDAGAKIPDEQMIQLAAKHYLAAIQARLPAPPAKKLAQTAFLSFVGTFGSIAGCSAGMMGVVSSLGIMTGFGAIPLLAAVILGTAIICGIYAATQAMASETAEWKKTQIRQQLKSFNRTFAMDIIVESRLKKEQKKEGFRHLSDPTENLKSENLQEALLISDQDEAMTGNFLHN
;
A
#
# COMPACT_ATOMS: atom_id res chain seq x y z
N MET A 1 6.40 13.71 -13.21
CA MET A 1 6.09 13.73 -11.76
C MET A 1 7.19 13.10 -10.89
N THR A 2 7.79 11.98 -11.29
CA THR A 2 8.88 11.32 -10.52
C THR A 2 10.14 12.16 -10.41
N LEU A 3 10.65 12.71 -11.53
CA LEU A 3 11.89 13.53 -11.51
C LEU A 3 11.81 14.73 -10.57
N SER A 4 10.68 15.45 -10.60
CA SER A 4 10.47 16.65 -9.80
C SER A 4 10.27 16.32 -8.31
N LYS A 5 9.62 15.19 -7.98
CA LYS A 5 9.54 14.71 -6.59
C LYS A 5 10.91 14.38 -6.02
N SER A 6 11.79 13.76 -6.80
CA SER A 6 13.15 13.45 -6.36
C SER A 6 14.02 14.70 -6.21
N LEU A 7 13.80 15.75 -7.04
CA LEU A 7 14.46 17.05 -6.88
C LEU A 7 14.06 17.68 -5.55
N PHE A 8 12.77 17.71 -5.24
CA PHE A 8 12.26 18.32 -4.02
C PHE A 8 12.56 17.50 -2.75
N ALA A 9 12.65 16.17 -2.86
CA ALA A 9 13.12 15.34 -1.76
C ALA A 9 14.57 15.67 -1.38
N GLY A 10 15.46 15.81 -2.37
CA GLY A 10 16.84 16.22 -2.13
C GLY A 10 16.99 17.63 -1.54
N LEU A 11 16.07 18.55 -1.88
CA LEU A 11 16.02 19.90 -1.30
C LEU A 11 15.40 19.92 0.11
N GLY A 12 14.44 19.03 0.38
CA GLY A 12 13.71 18.94 1.65
C GLY A 12 14.42 18.16 2.76
N THR A 13 15.35 17.25 2.44
CA THR A 13 16.07 16.45 3.45
C THR A 13 17.44 17.04 3.74
N GLY A 14 17.60 17.73 4.88
CA GLY A 14 18.90 18.22 5.42
C GLY A 14 19.56 19.36 4.64
N ALA A 15 19.55 19.31 3.31
CA ALA A 15 20.09 20.33 2.43
C ALA A 15 19.35 21.66 2.61
N GLY A 16 18.01 21.65 2.71
CA GLY A 16 17.17 22.86 2.88
C GLY A 16 17.53 23.75 4.06
N VAL A 17 18.16 23.21 5.12
CA VAL A 17 18.64 23.98 6.28
C VAL A 17 20.10 24.42 6.12
N ALA A 18 20.91 23.60 5.43
CA ALA A 18 22.30 23.93 5.10
C ALA A 18 22.40 25.10 4.10
N TRP A 19 21.40 25.29 3.22
CA TRP A 19 21.40 26.35 2.20
C TRP A 19 21.34 27.78 2.77
N PRO A 20 20.39 28.13 3.66
CA PRO A 20 20.39 29.43 4.32
C PRO A 20 21.66 29.66 5.14
N LEU A 21 22.14 28.64 5.87
CA LEU A 21 23.37 28.75 6.66
C LEU A 21 24.58 29.01 5.77
N PHE A 22 24.70 28.30 4.64
CA PHE A 22 25.75 28.55 3.66
C PHE A 22 25.68 29.97 3.10
N GLY A 23 24.49 30.44 2.72
CA GLY A 23 24.30 31.81 2.24
C GLY A 23 24.70 32.86 3.27
N ILE A 24 24.33 32.67 4.53
CA ILE A 24 24.68 33.56 5.65
C ILE A 24 26.19 33.56 5.89
N VAL A 25 26.82 32.38 5.98
CA VAL A 25 28.27 32.25 6.22
C VAL A 25 29.07 32.81 5.06
N SER A 26 28.67 32.52 3.82
CA SER A 26 29.32 33.05 2.62
C SER A 26 29.19 34.57 2.53
N SER A 27 28.01 35.13 2.87
CA SER A 27 27.80 36.58 2.92
C SER A 27 28.66 37.23 4.00
N ALA A 28 28.72 36.64 5.21
CA ALA A 28 29.55 37.13 6.29
C ALA A 28 31.05 37.09 5.96
N LEU A 29 31.53 36.00 5.34
CA LEU A 29 32.92 35.90 4.87
C LEU A 29 33.23 36.90 3.75
N SER A 30 32.26 37.15 2.86
CA SER A 30 32.45 38.09 1.73
C SER A 30 32.68 39.52 2.17
N LEU A 31 32.05 39.93 3.28
CA LEU A 31 32.26 41.24 3.91
C LEU A 31 33.63 41.35 4.59
N ALA A 32 34.22 40.23 5.01
CA ALA A 32 35.45 40.23 5.82
C ALA A 32 36.76 40.19 4.99
N LEU A 33 36.76 39.56 3.80
CA LEU A 33 38.01 39.14 3.12
C LEU A 33 38.40 39.88 1.83
N GLY A 34 37.60 40.84 1.33
CA GLY A 34 37.91 41.60 0.11
C GLY A 34 37.77 40.79 -1.19
N GLY A 35 37.35 41.44 -2.27
CA GLY A 35 36.58 40.85 -3.38
C GLY A 35 37.18 39.69 -4.18
N LEU A 36 38.52 39.50 -4.25
CA LEU A 36 39.12 38.45 -5.10
C LEU A 36 39.11 37.05 -4.48
N THR A 37 39.30 36.92 -3.17
CA THR A 37 39.31 35.62 -2.47
C THR A 37 37.90 35.02 -2.36
N VAL A 38 36.89 35.89 -2.27
CA VAL A 38 35.47 35.56 -2.17
C VAL A 38 34.96 34.82 -3.42
N VAL A 39 35.45 35.19 -4.59
CA VAL A 39 35.02 34.62 -5.88
C VAL A 39 35.52 33.20 -6.03
N GLY A 40 36.79 32.96 -5.69
CA GLY A 40 37.36 31.61 -5.67
C GLY A 40 36.60 30.69 -4.71
N PHE A 41 36.29 31.19 -3.49
CA PHE A 41 35.50 30.44 -2.52
C PHE A 41 34.06 30.18 -3.00
N GLY A 42 33.38 31.17 -3.56
CA GLY A 42 32.02 31.03 -4.08
C GLY A 42 31.93 30.02 -5.24
N ALA A 43 32.89 30.06 -6.16
CA ALA A 43 32.99 29.10 -7.26
C ALA A 43 33.28 27.68 -6.73
N ALA A 44 34.22 27.53 -5.79
CA ALA A 44 34.55 26.24 -5.18
C ALA A 44 33.34 25.65 -4.43
N CYS A 45 32.60 26.46 -3.68
CA CYS A 45 31.39 26.02 -2.99
C CYS A 45 30.25 25.66 -3.94
N SER A 46 30.09 26.39 -5.06
CA SER A 46 29.10 26.07 -6.10
C SER A 46 29.44 24.77 -6.84
N LEU A 47 30.72 24.51 -7.07
CA LEU A 47 31.18 23.25 -7.63
C LEU A 47 30.95 22.08 -6.65
N LEU A 48 31.33 22.25 -5.39
CA LEU A 48 31.04 21.29 -4.32
C LEU A 48 29.54 21.02 -4.18
N PHE A 49 28.71 22.04 -4.34
CA PHE A 49 27.25 21.91 -4.37
C PHE A 49 26.78 21.00 -5.50
N LEU A 50 27.16 21.29 -6.74
CA LEU A 50 26.77 20.46 -7.89
C LEU A 50 27.26 19.03 -7.72
N LEU A 51 28.48 18.87 -7.18
CA LEU A 51 29.09 17.57 -6.92
C LEU A 51 28.33 16.77 -5.85
N ILE A 52 27.75 17.42 -4.84
CA ILE A 52 26.95 16.74 -3.80
C ILE A 52 25.49 16.55 -4.24
N CYS A 53 24.88 17.54 -4.89
CA CYS A 53 23.46 17.50 -5.23
C CYS A 53 23.13 16.55 -6.37
N LEU A 54 24.00 16.39 -7.36
CA LEU A 54 23.77 15.42 -8.44
C LEU A 54 23.68 13.97 -7.90
N PRO A 55 24.61 13.48 -7.06
CA PRO A 55 24.49 12.19 -6.41
C PRO A 55 23.27 12.06 -5.49
N VAL A 56 22.97 13.05 -4.66
CA VAL A 56 21.80 13.01 -3.75
C VAL A 56 20.50 12.94 -4.55
N PHE A 57 20.40 13.72 -5.62
CA PHE A 57 19.28 13.69 -6.53
C PHE A 57 19.15 12.33 -7.22
N TYR A 58 20.25 11.82 -7.77
CA TYR A 58 20.28 10.51 -8.43
C TYR A 58 19.88 9.38 -7.48
N PHE A 59 20.40 9.38 -6.25
CA PHE A 59 20.08 8.39 -5.24
C PHE A 59 18.61 8.47 -4.82
N SER A 60 18.09 9.69 -4.59
CA SER A 60 16.69 9.92 -4.25
C SER A 60 15.76 9.45 -5.35
N TYR A 61 16.10 9.73 -6.61
CA TYR A 61 15.35 9.26 -7.77
C TYR A 61 15.33 7.74 -7.88
N ARG A 62 16.49 7.11 -7.69
CA ARG A 62 16.59 5.65 -7.69
C ARG A 62 15.76 5.04 -6.57
N GLN A 63 15.82 5.61 -5.36
CA GLN A 63 15.06 5.14 -4.21
C GLN A 63 13.56 5.26 -4.42
N GLU A 64 13.08 6.39 -4.95
CA GLU A 64 11.66 6.59 -5.26
C GLU A 64 11.16 5.59 -6.32
N LYS A 65 11.96 5.37 -7.38
CA LYS A 65 11.64 4.38 -8.42
C LYS A 65 11.55 2.98 -7.81
N GLN A 66 12.52 2.59 -6.99
CA GLN A 66 12.52 1.29 -6.30
C GLN A 66 11.33 1.15 -5.34
N GLN A 67 11.00 2.20 -4.58
CA GLN A 67 9.86 2.18 -3.67
C GLN A 67 8.53 2.04 -4.41
N LYS A 68 8.40 2.69 -5.57
CA LYS A 68 7.23 2.56 -6.45
C LYS A 68 7.09 1.13 -6.97
N GLU A 69 8.14 0.57 -7.56
CA GLU A 69 8.18 -0.80 -8.05
C GLU A 69 7.89 -1.81 -6.93
N GLN A 70 8.50 -1.63 -5.76
CA GLN A 70 8.28 -2.51 -4.60
C GLN A 70 6.85 -2.41 -4.07
N SER A 71 6.24 -1.22 -4.07
CA SER A 71 4.84 -1.03 -3.65
C SER A 71 3.86 -1.71 -4.61
N GLU A 72 4.12 -1.62 -5.91
CA GLU A 72 3.31 -2.24 -6.96
C GLU A 72 3.46 -3.76 -6.94
N ALA A 73 4.68 -4.28 -6.80
CA ALA A 73 4.93 -5.72 -6.63
C ALA A 73 4.22 -6.28 -5.38
N LYS A 74 4.26 -5.56 -4.25
CA LYS A 74 3.54 -5.96 -3.02
C LYS A 74 2.02 -5.97 -3.22
N PHE A 75 1.47 -5.04 -4.01
CA PHE A 75 0.04 -5.00 -4.33
C PHE A 75 -0.37 -6.14 -5.26
N VAL A 76 0.41 -6.39 -6.31
CA VAL A 76 0.24 -7.52 -7.23
C VAL A 76 0.24 -8.83 -6.46
N LYS A 77 1.23 -9.05 -5.58
CA LYS A 77 1.30 -10.25 -4.76
C LYS A 77 0.05 -10.45 -3.88
N ALA A 78 -0.40 -9.39 -3.21
CA ALA A 78 -1.63 -9.46 -2.42
C ALA A 78 -2.88 -9.71 -3.30
N SER A 79 -2.89 -9.24 -4.55
CA SER A 79 -3.98 -9.50 -5.49
C SER A 79 -3.97 -10.96 -5.97
N GLN A 80 -2.79 -11.51 -6.20
CA GLN A 80 -2.60 -12.92 -6.55
C GLN A 80 -3.07 -13.83 -5.40
N GLU A 81 -2.64 -13.55 -4.16
CA GLU A 81 -3.11 -14.27 -2.97
C GLU A 81 -4.65 -14.24 -2.84
N LEU A 82 -5.30 -13.12 -3.18
CA LEU A 82 -6.77 -13.03 -3.18
C LEU A 82 -7.37 -13.99 -4.22
N VAL A 83 -6.85 -13.96 -5.45
CA VAL A 83 -7.33 -14.77 -6.57
C VAL A 83 -7.12 -16.26 -6.30
N ASP A 84 -5.96 -16.63 -5.74
CA ASP A 84 -5.64 -18.00 -5.35
C ASP A 84 -6.60 -18.51 -4.26
N ASN A 85 -6.87 -17.69 -3.25
CA ASN A 85 -7.84 -18.02 -2.21
C ASN A 85 -9.25 -18.17 -2.78
N LEU A 86 -9.68 -17.30 -3.70
CA LEU A 86 -10.96 -17.43 -4.40
C LEU A 86 -11.03 -18.70 -5.24
N TYR A 87 -9.93 -19.06 -5.91
CA TYR A 87 -9.82 -20.28 -6.69
C TYR A 87 -9.90 -21.53 -5.80
N ALA A 88 -9.28 -21.52 -4.62
CA ALA A 88 -9.41 -22.60 -3.66
C ALA A 88 -10.87 -22.81 -3.22
N VAL A 89 -11.63 -21.73 -2.96
CA VAL A 89 -13.07 -21.84 -2.64
C VAL A 89 -13.87 -22.38 -3.81
N PHE A 90 -13.58 -21.90 -5.02
CA PHE A 90 -14.20 -22.38 -6.24
C PHE A 90 -14.02 -23.90 -6.41
N MET A 91 -12.79 -24.39 -6.22
CA MET A 91 -12.47 -25.82 -6.29
C MET A 91 -13.17 -26.63 -5.18
N LEU A 92 -13.27 -26.08 -3.97
CA LEU A 92 -13.98 -26.73 -2.85
C LEU A 92 -15.50 -26.81 -3.07
N ARG A 93 -16.07 -25.90 -3.86
CA ARG A 93 -17.51 -25.85 -4.14
C ARG A 93 -17.92 -26.76 -5.30
N GLY A 94 -16.98 -27.13 -6.17
CA GLY A 94 -17.24 -27.95 -7.35
C GLY A 94 -18.04 -27.21 -8.44
N ASP A 95 -18.04 -25.88 -8.43
CA ASP A 95 -18.68 -25.08 -9.47
C ASP A 95 -17.94 -25.26 -10.82
N CYS A 96 -18.66 -25.23 -11.95
CA CYS A 96 -18.05 -25.49 -13.27
C CYS A 96 -17.51 -24.22 -13.95
N ASN A 97 -17.84 -23.02 -13.44
CA ASN A 97 -17.53 -21.75 -14.08
C ASN A 97 -17.09 -20.69 -13.05
N TYR A 98 -15.79 -20.39 -13.06
CA TYR A 98 -15.17 -19.44 -12.12
C TYR A 98 -15.76 -18.03 -12.23
N VAL A 99 -16.02 -17.53 -13.44
CA VAL A 99 -16.59 -16.20 -13.67
C VAL A 99 -17.98 -16.08 -13.05
N LYS A 100 -18.83 -17.09 -13.23
CA LYS A 100 -20.16 -17.14 -12.63
C LYS A 100 -20.07 -17.23 -11.11
N PHE A 101 -19.16 -18.06 -10.59
CA PHE A 101 -18.89 -18.19 -9.17
C PHE A 101 -18.50 -16.86 -8.53
N VAL A 102 -17.48 -16.17 -9.06
CA VAL A 102 -17.00 -14.90 -8.49
C VAL A 102 -18.10 -13.84 -8.53
N ARG A 103 -18.88 -13.77 -9.62
CA ARG A 103 -20.01 -12.81 -9.73
C ARG A 103 -21.09 -13.07 -8.69
N GLU A 104 -21.45 -14.33 -8.48
CA GLU A 104 -22.46 -14.72 -7.51
C GLU A 104 -21.96 -14.52 -6.08
N TRP A 105 -20.71 -14.87 -5.81
CA TRP A 105 -20.05 -14.66 -4.53
C TRP A 105 -20.00 -13.16 -4.17
N LEU A 106 -19.68 -12.31 -5.14
CA LEU A 106 -19.64 -10.86 -4.98
C LEU A 106 -21.02 -10.25 -4.67
N ARG A 107 -22.10 -10.88 -5.16
CA ARG A 107 -23.48 -10.49 -4.86
C ARG A 107 -23.96 -10.94 -3.49
N LYS A 108 -23.47 -12.09 -3.01
CA LYS A 108 -23.91 -12.71 -1.75
C LYS A 108 -23.17 -12.21 -0.53
N LYS A 109 -21.92 -11.78 -0.66
CA LYS A 109 -21.08 -11.41 0.48
C LYS A 109 -21.15 -9.90 0.72
N ASP A 110 -22.08 -9.48 1.59
CA ASP A 110 -22.26 -8.06 1.98
C ASP A 110 -21.03 -7.46 2.66
N ASP A 111 -20.22 -8.29 3.33
CA ASP A 111 -18.97 -7.87 3.99
C ASP A 111 -17.79 -7.67 3.03
N PHE A 112 -17.98 -7.87 1.72
CA PHE A 112 -16.88 -7.67 0.79
C PHE A 112 -16.51 -6.18 0.70
N PRO A 113 -15.21 -5.82 0.80
CA PRO A 113 -14.80 -4.42 0.74
C PRO A 113 -15.25 -3.81 -0.58
N LYS A 114 -16.19 -2.84 -0.51
CA LYS A 114 -16.73 -2.12 -1.69
C LYS A 114 -15.62 -1.53 -2.57
N GLN A 115 -14.46 -1.22 -1.97
CA GLN A 115 -13.30 -0.70 -2.68
C GLN A 115 -12.67 -1.74 -3.62
N LEU A 116 -12.71 -3.04 -3.30
CA LEU A 116 -12.13 -4.14 -4.11
C LEU A 116 -13.09 -4.65 -5.20
N VAL A 117 -14.37 -4.30 -5.15
CA VAL A 117 -15.37 -4.67 -6.18
C VAL A 117 -14.93 -4.29 -7.59
N PRO A 118 -14.39 -3.08 -7.85
CA PRO A 118 -13.88 -2.70 -9.17
C PRO A 118 -12.70 -3.55 -9.61
N PHE A 119 -11.82 -4.00 -8.70
CA PHE A 119 -10.71 -4.88 -9.05
C PHE A 119 -11.22 -6.20 -9.64
N LEU A 120 -12.13 -6.86 -8.93
CA LEU A 120 -12.74 -8.11 -9.41
C LEU A 120 -13.54 -7.89 -10.69
N SER A 121 -14.22 -6.75 -10.83
CA SER A 121 -14.96 -6.41 -12.05
C SER A 121 -14.02 -6.26 -13.26
N ILE A 122 -12.87 -5.60 -13.09
CA ILE A 122 -11.84 -5.46 -14.13
C ILE A 122 -11.24 -6.83 -14.46
N LEU A 123 -10.96 -7.66 -13.44
CA LEU A 123 -10.42 -9.01 -13.64
C LEU A 123 -11.41 -9.87 -14.44
N LEU A 124 -12.69 -9.88 -14.05
CA LEU A 124 -13.75 -10.63 -14.74
C LEU A 124 -13.95 -10.16 -16.18
N LEU A 125 -13.89 -8.84 -16.42
CA LEU A 125 -13.95 -8.28 -17.77
C LEU A 125 -12.78 -8.81 -18.61
N LYS A 126 -11.56 -8.76 -18.08
CA LYS A 126 -10.36 -9.25 -18.79
C LYS A 126 -10.37 -10.75 -19.05
N MET A 127 -10.91 -11.54 -18.12
CA MET A 127 -11.12 -12.97 -18.32
C MET A 127 -12.10 -13.24 -19.47
N ASN A 128 -13.20 -12.49 -19.51
CA ASN A 128 -14.22 -12.64 -20.54
C ASN A 128 -13.70 -12.22 -21.93
N ASP A 129 -12.96 -11.11 -22.01
CA ASP A 129 -12.32 -10.65 -23.25
C ASP A 129 -11.33 -11.67 -23.81
N ALA A 130 -10.59 -12.35 -22.92
CA ALA A 130 -9.60 -13.37 -23.31
C ALA A 130 -10.20 -14.76 -23.52
N GLY A 131 -11.50 -14.97 -23.26
CA GLY A 131 -12.12 -16.31 -23.25
C GLY A 131 -11.52 -17.26 -22.21
N ALA A 132 -10.84 -16.72 -21.19
CA ALA A 132 -10.11 -17.52 -20.20
C ALA A 132 -11.05 -18.02 -19.11
N LYS A 133 -11.01 -19.34 -18.84
CA LYS A 133 -11.78 -19.96 -17.74
C LYS A 133 -11.15 -19.71 -16.37
N ILE A 134 -9.84 -19.53 -16.31
CA ILE A 134 -9.05 -19.34 -15.09
C ILE A 134 -8.14 -18.12 -15.31
N PRO A 135 -7.97 -17.24 -14.31
CA PRO A 135 -7.11 -16.08 -14.44
C PRO A 135 -5.64 -16.49 -14.47
N ASP A 136 -4.91 -16.05 -15.49
CA ASP A 136 -3.44 -16.16 -15.57
C ASP A 136 -2.75 -15.04 -14.76
N GLU A 137 -1.50 -15.27 -14.34
CA GLU A 137 -0.72 -14.32 -13.55
C GLU A 137 -0.59 -12.96 -14.27
N GLN A 138 -0.33 -12.96 -15.58
CA GLN A 138 -0.22 -11.72 -16.36
C GLN A 138 -1.53 -10.93 -16.35
N MET A 139 -2.67 -11.62 -16.37
CA MET A 139 -3.99 -11.01 -16.33
C MET A 139 -4.26 -10.37 -14.97
N ILE A 140 -3.87 -11.05 -13.88
CA ILE A 140 -3.96 -10.50 -12.52
C ILE A 140 -3.08 -9.25 -12.41
N GLN A 141 -1.85 -9.29 -12.91
CA GLN A 141 -0.94 -8.15 -12.92
C GLN A 141 -1.53 -6.97 -13.71
N LEU A 142 -2.12 -7.22 -14.88
CA LEU A 142 -2.72 -6.18 -15.71
C LEU A 142 -3.97 -5.58 -15.05
N ALA A 143 -4.85 -6.42 -14.50
CA ALA A 143 -6.05 -5.99 -13.77
C ALA A 143 -5.67 -5.16 -12.53
N ALA A 144 -4.64 -5.60 -11.79
CA ALA A 144 -4.11 -4.87 -10.63
C ALA A 144 -3.57 -3.49 -11.02
N LYS A 145 -2.81 -3.38 -12.11
CA LYS A 145 -2.30 -2.10 -12.64
C LYS A 145 -3.45 -1.16 -13.04
N HIS A 146 -4.44 -1.64 -13.79
CA HIS A 146 -5.61 -0.84 -14.19
C HIS A 146 -6.45 -0.40 -13.00
N TYR A 147 -6.65 -1.29 -12.04
CA TYR A 147 -7.38 -0.98 -10.82
C TYR A 147 -6.67 0.11 -9.99
N LEU A 148 -5.35 0.02 -9.81
CA LEU A 148 -4.58 1.06 -9.12
C LEU A 148 -4.71 2.42 -9.81
N ALA A 149 -4.72 2.45 -11.15
CA ALA A 149 -4.93 3.68 -11.91
C ALA A 149 -6.37 4.22 -11.74
N ALA A 150 -7.38 3.36 -11.83
CA ALA A 150 -8.79 3.75 -11.74
C ALA A 150 -9.18 4.26 -10.33
N ILE A 151 -8.63 3.63 -9.29
CA ILE A 151 -9.06 3.91 -7.92
C ILE A 151 -8.38 5.14 -7.31
N GLN A 152 -7.27 5.62 -7.90
CA GLN A 152 -6.63 6.87 -7.49
C GLN A 152 -7.61 8.05 -7.43
N ALA A 153 -8.61 8.08 -8.31
CA ALA A 153 -9.64 9.11 -8.34
C ALA A 153 -10.71 8.99 -7.25
N ARG A 154 -10.92 7.81 -6.65
CA ARG A 154 -12.10 7.51 -5.82
C ARG A 154 -11.86 7.47 -4.32
N LEU A 155 -10.61 7.41 -3.86
CA LEU A 155 -10.33 7.35 -2.42
C LEU A 155 -10.47 8.72 -1.74
N PRO A 156 -10.87 8.71 -0.45
CA PRO A 156 -10.92 9.92 0.36
C PRO A 156 -9.56 10.60 0.41
N ALA A 157 -9.59 11.91 0.66
CA ALA A 157 -8.36 12.67 0.86
C ALA A 157 -7.63 12.19 2.12
N PRO A 158 -6.28 12.17 2.13
CA PRO A 158 -5.50 11.92 3.33
C PRO A 158 -5.80 12.95 4.43
N PRO A 159 -5.44 12.64 5.69
CA PRO A 159 -5.59 13.60 6.80
C PRO A 159 -4.87 14.92 6.48
N ALA A 160 -5.62 16.03 6.58
CA ALA A 160 -5.12 17.36 6.24
C ALA A 160 -3.82 17.72 6.97
N LYS A 161 -3.68 17.30 8.24
CA LYS A 161 -2.46 17.52 9.05
C LYS A 161 -1.20 16.94 8.41
N LYS A 162 -1.27 15.70 7.88
CA LYS A 162 -0.12 15.04 7.26
C LYS A 162 0.24 15.72 5.93
N LEU A 163 -0.77 16.08 5.14
CA LEU A 163 -0.58 16.81 3.88
C LEU A 163 0.03 18.18 4.10
N ALA A 164 -0.49 18.94 5.07
CA ALA A 164 0.03 20.26 5.42
C ALA A 164 1.49 20.19 5.86
N GLN A 165 1.85 19.20 6.68
CA GLN A 165 3.24 18.99 7.11
C GLN A 165 4.16 18.68 5.92
N THR A 166 3.78 17.74 5.05
CA THR A 166 4.57 17.39 3.86
C THR A 166 4.71 18.58 2.91
N ALA A 167 3.63 19.33 2.69
CA ALA A 167 3.63 20.50 1.84
C ALA A 167 4.50 21.64 2.40
N PHE A 168 4.39 21.89 3.70
CA PHE A 168 5.19 22.91 4.38
C PHE A 168 6.68 22.57 4.32
N LEU A 169 7.06 21.32 4.59
CA LEU A 169 8.45 20.89 4.48
C LEU A 169 8.99 21.01 3.04
N SER A 170 8.18 20.64 2.05
CA SER A 170 8.55 20.77 0.64
C SER A 170 8.65 22.24 0.20
N PHE A 171 7.74 23.09 0.67
CA PHE A 171 7.75 24.53 0.44
C PHE A 171 9.03 25.14 1.02
N VAL A 172 9.26 24.99 2.33
CA VAL A 172 10.39 25.61 3.03
C VAL A 172 11.72 25.11 2.49
N GLY A 173 11.84 23.81 2.19
CA GLY A 173 13.05 23.26 1.58
C GLY A 173 13.35 23.88 0.22
N THR A 174 12.36 23.93 -0.67
CA THR A 174 12.52 24.49 -2.02
C THR A 174 12.78 26.00 -1.98
N PHE A 175 11.98 26.72 -1.21
CA PHE A 175 12.11 28.17 -1.02
C PHE A 175 13.49 28.50 -0.45
N GLY A 176 13.89 27.84 0.64
CA GLY A 176 15.15 28.07 1.32
C GLY A 176 16.36 27.76 0.43
N SER A 177 16.30 26.71 -0.38
CA SER A 177 17.35 26.40 -1.36
C SER A 177 17.48 27.46 -2.44
N ILE A 178 16.37 27.90 -3.05
CA ILE A 178 16.42 28.90 -4.13
C ILE A 178 16.84 30.27 -3.57
N ALA A 179 16.22 30.72 -2.47
CA ALA A 179 16.53 31.99 -1.84
C ALA A 179 17.96 32.00 -1.30
N GLY A 180 18.39 30.93 -0.62
CA GLY A 180 19.73 30.81 -0.05
C GLY A 180 20.83 30.73 -1.12
N CYS A 181 20.64 29.93 -2.18
CA CYS A 181 21.59 29.87 -3.30
C CYS A 181 21.69 31.22 -4.02
N SER A 182 20.56 31.87 -4.27
CA SER A 182 20.53 33.17 -4.93
C SER A 182 21.17 34.27 -4.08
N ALA A 183 20.95 34.27 -2.76
CA ALA A 183 21.62 35.20 -1.85
C ALA A 183 23.14 35.00 -1.84
N GLY A 184 23.61 33.75 -1.81
CA GLY A 184 25.04 33.43 -1.91
C GLY A 184 25.66 33.91 -3.23
N MET A 185 25.00 33.61 -4.36
CA MET A 185 25.44 34.07 -5.69
C MET A 185 25.45 35.59 -5.80
N MET A 186 24.44 36.26 -5.23
CA MET A 186 24.36 37.72 -5.24
C MET A 186 25.46 38.35 -4.39
N GLY A 187 25.85 37.74 -3.26
CA GLY A 187 27.01 38.13 -2.47
C GLY A 187 28.31 38.05 -3.28
N VAL A 188 28.51 36.95 -4.03
CA VAL A 188 29.67 36.79 -4.92
C VAL A 188 29.68 37.84 -6.03
N VAL A 189 28.57 38.06 -6.73
CA VAL A 189 28.47 39.05 -7.82
C VAL A 189 28.65 40.48 -7.30
N SER A 190 28.12 40.80 -6.13
CA SER A 190 28.31 42.10 -5.48
C SER A 190 29.77 42.30 -5.09
N SER A 191 30.45 41.26 -4.58
CA SER A 191 31.87 41.33 -4.20
C SER A 191 32.82 41.55 -5.39
N LEU A 192 32.41 41.17 -6.60
CA LEU A 192 33.12 41.42 -7.85
C LEU A 192 33.00 42.87 -8.36
N GLY A 193 32.16 43.70 -7.74
CA GLY A 193 31.88 45.05 -8.23
C GLY A 193 31.12 45.08 -9.56
N ILE A 194 30.53 43.95 -9.99
CA ILE A 194 29.72 43.88 -11.22
C ILE A 194 28.37 44.58 -11.02
N MET A 195 27.85 44.59 -9.79
CA MET A 195 26.62 45.32 -9.41
C MET A 195 26.94 46.51 -8.50
N THR A 196 27.51 47.58 -9.05
CA THR A 196 27.78 48.85 -8.32
C THR A 196 26.55 49.77 -8.22
N GLY A 197 25.42 49.41 -8.83
CA GLY A 197 24.19 50.19 -8.76
C GLY A 197 23.32 49.81 -7.56
N PHE A 198 23.31 50.66 -6.52
CA PHE A 198 22.44 50.51 -5.33
C PHE A 198 20.95 50.32 -5.67
N GLY A 199 20.49 50.77 -6.85
CA GLY A 199 19.10 50.63 -7.30
C GLY A 199 18.72 49.24 -7.86
N ALA A 200 19.68 48.44 -8.33
CA ALA A 200 19.38 47.14 -8.94
C ALA A 200 19.18 46.02 -7.91
N ILE A 201 19.75 46.18 -6.72
CA ILE A 201 19.75 45.18 -5.64
C ILE A 201 18.32 44.87 -5.14
N PRO A 202 17.47 45.87 -4.81
CA PRO A 202 16.11 45.59 -4.33
C PRO A 202 15.23 44.94 -5.41
N LEU A 203 15.38 45.35 -6.67
CA LEU A 203 14.63 44.77 -7.79
C LEU A 203 14.99 43.29 -7.99
N LEU A 204 16.30 42.97 -8.03
CA LEU A 204 16.75 41.59 -8.20
C LEU A 204 16.33 40.71 -7.00
N ALA A 205 16.44 41.23 -5.78
CA ALA A 205 15.99 40.54 -4.58
C ALA A 205 14.48 40.24 -4.64
N ALA A 206 13.66 41.18 -5.12
CA ALA A 206 12.22 40.97 -5.30
C ALA A 206 11.91 39.88 -6.35
N VAL A 207 12.66 39.85 -7.46
CA VAL A 207 12.52 38.82 -8.50
C VAL A 207 12.91 37.44 -7.96
N ILE A 208 14.05 37.34 -7.25
CA ILE A 208 14.51 36.10 -6.61
C ILE A 208 13.47 35.60 -5.58
N LEU A 209 12.96 36.50 -4.75
CA LEU A 209 11.95 36.15 -3.75
C LEU A 209 10.65 35.67 -4.42
N GLY A 210 10.18 36.37 -5.45
CA GLY A 210 9.00 35.99 -6.22
C GLY A 210 9.14 34.61 -6.86
N THR A 211 10.28 34.36 -7.54
CA THR A 211 10.57 33.05 -8.13
C THR A 211 10.69 31.94 -7.08
N ALA A 212 11.35 32.19 -5.95
CA ALA A 212 11.43 31.23 -4.85
C ALA A 212 10.06 30.87 -4.28
N ILE A 213 9.16 31.85 -4.12
CA ILE A 213 7.78 31.63 -3.66
C ILE A 213 7.00 30.76 -4.67
N ILE A 214 7.04 31.09 -5.95
CA ILE A 214 6.33 30.34 -7.01
C ILE A 214 6.83 28.88 -7.04
N CYS A 215 8.15 28.68 -7.04
CA CYS A 215 8.75 27.34 -7.00
C CYS A 215 8.41 26.59 -5.72
N GLY A 216 8.40 27.26 -4.56
CA GLY A 216 7.98 26.67 -3.29
C GLY A 216 6.53 26.19 -3.32
N ILE A 217 5.60 27.00 -3.84
CA ILE A 217 4.19 26.63 -3.99
C ILE A 217 4.05 25.43 -4.94
N TYR A 218 4.78 25.45 -6.07
CA TYR A 218 4.77 24.33 -7.01
C TYR A 218 5.32 23.04 -6.41
N ALA A 219 6.40 23.11 -5.63
CA ALA A 219 6.95 21.96 -4.90
C ALA A 219 5.95 21.41 -3.89
N ALA A 220 5.33 22.29 -3.10
CA ALA A 220 4.35 21.93 -2.08
C ALA A 220 3.14 21.22 -2.68
N THR A 221 2.57 21.78 -3.75
CA THR A 221 1.42 21.18 -4.46
C THR A 221 1.76 19.81 -5.04
N GLN A 222 2.95 19.67 -5.62
CA GLN A 222 3.41 18.39 -6.13
C GLN A 222 3.67 17.35 -5.02
N ALA A 223 4.27 17.77 -3.91
CA ALA A 223 4.50 16.90 -2.75
C ALA A 223 3.17 16.39 -2.19
N MET A 224 2.18 17.27 -2.03
CA MET A 224 0.81 16.88 -1.65
C MET A 224 0.22 15.86 -2.64
N ALA A 225 0.25 16.15 -3.94
CA ALA A 225 -0.27 15.24 -4.96
C ALA A 225 0.38 13.84 -4.86
N SER A 226 1.69 13.79 -4.65
CA SER A 226 2.40 12.52 -4.52
C SER A 226 2.08 11.76 -3.23
N GLU A 227 1.98 12.45 -2.10
CA GLU A 227 1.65 11.86 -0.80
C GLU A 227 0.21 11.32 -0.80
N THR A 228 -0.72 12.03 -1.46
CA THR A 228 -2.09 11.53 -1.63
C THR A 228 -2.11 10.22 -2.42
N ALA A 229 -1.33 10.12 -3.51
CA ALA A 229 -1.27 8.91 -4.31
C ALA A 229 -0.68 7.73 -3.53
N GLU A 230 0.38 7.95 -2.75
CA GLU A 230 1.03 6.90 -1.94
C GLU A 230 0.18 6.46 -0.75
N TRP A 231 -0.48 7.39 -0.07
CA TRP A 231 -1.40 7.08 1.02
C TRP A 231 -2.55 6.20 0.52
N LYS A 232 -3.14 6.56 -0.64
CA LYS A 232 -4.21 5.77 -1.27
C LYS A 232 -3.76 4.36 -1.60
N LYS A 233 -2.59 4.20 -2.25
CA LYS A 233 -2.00 2.88 -2.54
C LYS A 233 -1.80 2.06 -1.27
N THR A 234 -1.30 2.69 -0.21
CA THR A 234 -1.02 2.02 1.08
C THR A 234 -2.30 1.56 1.77
N GLN A 235 -3.34 2.40 1.79
CA GLN A 235 -4.66 2.06 2.34
C GLN A 235 -5.28 0.85 1.64
N ILE A 236 -5.33 0.86 0.32
CA ILE A 236 -5.89 -0.26 -0.45
C ILE A 236 -5.10 -1.54 -0.20
N ARG A 237 -3.77 -1.45 -0.15
CA ARG A 237 -2.94 -2.63 0.14
C ARG A 237 -3.20 -3.17 1.54
N GLN A 238 -3.36 -2.30 2.53
CA GLN A 238 -3.70 -2.71 3.90
C GLN A 238 -5.07 -3.38 3.94
N GLN A 239 -6.08 -2.81 3.28
CA GLN A 239 -7.42 -3.41 3.19
C GLN A 239 -7.41 -4.75 2.48
N LEU A 240 -6.68 -4.87 1.37
CA LEU A 240 -6.54 -6.13 0.64
C LEU A 240 -5.84 -7.19 1.49
N LYS A 241 -4.77 -6.81 2.20
CA LYS A 241 -4.06 -7.73 3.09
C LYS A 241 -4.92 -8.18 4.28
N SER A 242 -5.63 -7.25 4.92
CA SER A 242 -6.53 -7.59 6.02
C SER A 242 -7.67 -8.48 5.53
N PHE A 243 -8.24 -8.16 4.37
CA PHE A 243 -9.29 -8.95 3.76
C PHE A 243 -8.81 -10.37 3.43
N ASN A 244 -7.66 -10.51 2.76
CA ASN A 244 -7.09 -11.84 2.44
C ASN A 244 -6.86 -12.67 3.70
N ARG A 245 -6.38 -12.05 4.78
CA ARG A 245 -6.15 -12.75 6.05
C ARG A 245 -7.45 -13.26 6.64
N THR A 246 -8.49 -12.42 6.70
CA THR A 246 -9.81 -12.83 7.20
C THR A 246 -10.43 -13.89 6.30
N PHE A 247 -10.37 -13.69 4.98
CA PHE A 247 -10.93 -14.61 4.01
C PHE A 247 -10.26 -15.98 4.03
N ALA A 248 -8.92 -16.04 4.10
CA ALA A 248 -8.21 -17.30 4.23
C ALA A 248 -8.60 -18.07 5.51
N MET A 249 -8.84 -17.36 6.62
CA MET A 249 -9.33 -17.98 7.85
C MET A 249 -10.74 -18.53 7.69
N ASP A 250 -11.67 -17.77 7.07
CA ASP A 250 -13.02 -18.25 6.78
C ASP A 250 -13.00 -19.57 5.98
N ILE A 251 -12.15 -19.65 4.95
CA ILE A 251 -11.99 -20.86 4.12
C ILE A 251 -11.52 -22.05 4.95
N ILE A 252 -10.51 -21.84 5.81
CA ILE A 252 -9.98 -22.90 6.67
C ILE A 252 -11.08 -23.40 7.60
N VAL A 253 -11.86 -22.51 8.21
CA VAL A 253 -12.98 -22.87 9.09
C VAL A 253 -14.05 -23.65 8.32
N GLU A 254 -14.50 -23.17 7.16
CA GLU A 254 -15.51 -23.86 6.36
C GLU A 254 -15.04 -25.25 5.91
N SER A 255 -13.77 -25.39 5.51
CA SER A 255 -13.20 -26.68 5.13
C SER A 255 -13.13 -27.67 6.29
N ARG A 256 -12.90 -27.20 7.52
CA ARG A 256 -12.93 -28.04 8.73
C ARG A 256 -14.36 -28.47 9.07
N LEU A 257 -15.32 -27.54 9.03
CA LEU A 257 -16.73 -27.85 9.29
C LEU A 257 -17.28 -28.92 8.32
N LYS A 258 -16.98 -28.80 7.02
CA LYS A 258 -17.38 -29.83 6.03
C LYS A 258 -16.76 -31.19 6.29
N LYS A 259 -15.52 -31.24 6.79
CA LYS A 259 -14.85 -32.51 7.13
C LYS A 259 -15.51 -33.17 8.35
N GLU A 260 -15.87 -32.41 9.37
CA GLU A 260 -16.55 -32.95 10.56
C GLU A 260 -17.97 -33.42 10.22
N GLN A 261 -18.75 -32.64 9.45
CA GLN A 261 -20.06 -33.09 8.97
C GLN A 261 -20.00 -34.40 8.16
N LYS A 262 -18.97 -34.56 7.33
CA LYS A 262 -18.76 -35.80 6.57
C LYS A 262 -18.43 -36.98 7.49
N LYS A 263 -17.69 -36.77 8.58
CA LYS A 263 -17.38 -37.82 9.57
C LYS A 263 -18.62 -38.22 10.37
N GLU A 264 -19.42 -37.25 10.82
CA GLU A 264 -20.65 -37.51 11.57
C GLU A 264 -21.69 -38.24 10.72
N GLY A 265 -21.87 -37.82 9.47
CA GLY A 265 -22.73 -38.53 8.52
C GLY A 265 -22.29 -39.98 8.30
N PHE A 266 -20.98 -40.26 8.32
CA PHE A 266 -20.47 -41.63 8.23
C PHE A 266 -20.73 -42.44 9.50
N ARG A 267 -20.59 -41.86 10.70
CA ARG A 267 -20.87 -42.56 11.96
C ARG A 267 -22.34 -42.98 12.08
N HIS A 268 -23.27 -42.14 11.61
CA HIS A 268 -24.69 -42.49 11.60
C HIS A 268 -25.05 -43.61 10.62
N LEU A 269 -24.25 -43.84 9.58
CA LEU A 269 -24.43 -44.92 8.61
C LEU A 269 -23.65 -46.21 8.98
N SER A 270 -22.62 -46.10 9.81
CA SER A 270 -21.80 -47.24 10.26
C SER A 270 -22.40 -48.04 11.41
N ASP A 271 -23.55 -47.63 11.98
CA ASP A 271 -24.14 -48.30 13.14
C ASP A 271 -25.59 -48.80 13.00
N PRO A 272 -25.92 -49.59 11.96
CA PRO A 272 -27.18 -50.34 11.96
C PRO A 272 -27.12 -51.62 12.82
N THR A 273 -25.93 -52.00 13.33
CA THR A 273 -25.72 -53.29 14.03
C THR A 273 -25.78 -53.23 15.55
N GLU A 274 -25.61 -52.08 16.21
CA GLU A 274 -25.85 -52.02 17.67
C GLU A 274 -27.33 -52.05 18.06
N ASN A 275 -28.24 -51.54 17.22
CA ASN A 275 -29.69 -51.61 17.50
C ASN A 275 -30.28 -53.02 17.32
N LEU A 276 -29.71 -53.86 16.48
CA LEU A 276 -30.15 -55.27 16.36
C LEU A 276 -29.66 -56.15 17.52
N LYS A 277 -28.63 -55.73 18.25
CA LYS A 277 -28.11 -56.51 19.38
C LYS A 277 -28.84 -56.18 20.69
N SER A 278 -29.38 -54.97 20.84
CA SER A 278 -30.19 -54.57 22.00
C SER A 278 -31.63 -55.11 21.94
N GLU A 279 -32.26 -55.22 20.76
CA GLU A 279 -33.58 -55.88 20.63
C GLU A 279 -33.50 -57.39 20.91
N ASN A 280 -32.48 -58.10 20.39
CA ASN A 280 -32.32 -59.54 20.65
C ASN A 280 -31.95 -59.86 22.11
N LEU A 281 -31.29 -58.93 22.83
CA LEU A 281 -30.99 -59.11 24.26
C LEU A 281 -32.21 -58.85 25.16
N GLN A 282 -33.16 -58.01 24.75
CA GLN A 282 -34.42 -57.82 25.48
C GLN A 282 -35.39 -59.00 25.28
N GLU A 283 -35.46 -59.60 24.08
CA GLU A 283 -36.25 -60.83 23.88
C GLU A 283 -35.66 -62.03 24.64
N ALA A 284 -34.32 -62.15 24.72
CA ALA A 284 -33.68 -63.24 25.47
C ALA A 284 -33.89 -63.15 27.01
N LEU A 285 -34.04 -61.94 27.56
CA LEU A 285 -34.31 -61.73 29.00
C LEU A 285 -35.78 -62.02 29.36
N LEU A 286 -36.72 -61.77 28.45
CA LEU A 286 -38.14 -62.08 28.66
C LEU A 286 -38.45 -63.59 28.61
N ILE A 287 -37.62 -64.40 27.93
CA ILE A 287 -37.78 -65.86 27.90
C ILE A 287 -37.19 -66.51 29.18
N SER A 288 -36.20 -65.89 29.82
CA SER A 288 -35.58 -66.44 31.04
C SER A 288 -36.43 -66.30 32.31
N ASP A 289 -37.36 -65.34 32.37
CA ASP A 289 -38.24 -65.13 33.54
C ASP A 289 -39.48 -66.04 33.51
N GLN A 290 -39.76 -66.74 32.40
CA GLN A 290 -40.96 -67.57 32.26
C GLN A 290 -40.74 -69.04 32.69
N ASP A 291 -39.49 -69.49 32.87
CA ASP A 291 -39.16 -70.86 33.31
C ASP A 291 -38.93 -71.00 34.84
N GLU A 292 -38.75 -69.91 35.59
CA GLU A 292 -38.62 -69.97 37.06
C GLU A 292 -39.96 -69.96 37.82
N ALA A 293 -41.09 -69.73 37.14
CA ALA A 293 -42.40 -69.66 37.79
C ALA A 293 -43.13 -71.02 37.95
N MET A 294 -42.55 -72.14 37.48
CA MET A 294 -43.27 -73.44 37.45
C MET A 294 -42.77 -74.53 38.41
N THR A 295 -41.81 -74.28 39.30
CA THR A 295 -41.23 -75.31 40.20
C THR A 295 -41.31 -75.03 41.71
N GLY A 296 -42.05 -74.02 42.14
CA GLY A 296 -42.11 -73.62 43.55
C GLY A 296 -43.47 -73.82 44.24
N ASN A 297 -44.12 -74.99 44.12
CA ASN A 297 -45.35 -75.25 44.89
C ASN A 297 -45.63 -76.74 45.17
N PHE A 298 -44.71 -77.41 45.88
CA PHE A 298 -45.02 -78.66 46.58
C PHE A 298 -44.10 -78.78 47.81
N LEU A 299 -44.64 -78.46 48.99
CA LEU A 299 -44.35 -79.05 50.31
C LEU A 299 -44.79 -78.09 51.42
N HIS A 300 -46.08 -78.13 51.78
CA HIS A 300 -46.50 -77.99 53.17
C HIS A 300 -47.91 -78.58 53.36
N ASN A 301 -47.97 -79.52 54.31
CA ASN A 301 -49.10 -80.30 54.86
C ASN A 301 -49.51 -81.57 54.12
#